data_AF-A0A3A6JL92-F1
#
_entry.id   AF-A0A3A6JL92-F1
#
_cell.length_a   1.000
_cell.length_b   1.000
_cell.length_c   1.000
_cell.angle_alpha   90.00
_cell.angle_beta   90.00
_cell.angle_gamma   90.00
#
_symmetry.space_group_name_H-M   'P 1'
#
loop_
_entity.id
_entity.type
_entity.pdbx_description
1 polymer ?
#
loop_
_entity_poly.entity_id
_entity_poly.type
_entity_poly.pdbx_seq_one_letter_code
_entity_poly.pdbx_strand_id
1 'polypeptide(L)'
;MANKLCDSQGQLIGYIKTVEKNMHDGLTRVILHTGNELTFLPGDLIADRGGNLSIRYGGPNAGKKSTSAANTAAIKDVIFAPPATIVYWSDGSKTIVKCSEKDVFDPEKGLAMAIAKRCGGNKGSYYKEIQNWVEKSGKKYPGKTATQKKAAPKSNPDRESMKKLISKTNEDWNEFLKACANNDNTELLLNMNALTADLKILEIEINK
;
A
#
# COMPACT_ATOMS: atom_id res chain seq x y z
N MET A 1 -26.24 38.08 -8.41
CA MET A 1 -25.66 37.54 -9.67
C MET A 1 -25.12 36.16 -9.34
N ALA A 2 -25.51 35.13 -10.08
CA ALA A 2 -25.04 33.78 -9.79
C ALA A 2 -23.67 33.60 -10.44
N ASN A 3 -22.63 33.37 -9.64
CA ASN A 3 -21.31 32.99 -10.12
C ASN A 3 -21.16 31.48 -9.90
N LYS A 4 -21.73 30.67 -10.79
CA LYS A 4 -21.65 29.21 -10.69
C LYS A 4 -20.53 28.68 -11.56
N LEU A 5 -19.86 27.63 -11.07
CA LEU A 5 -18.98 26.79 -11.87
C LEU A 5 -19.76 25.52 -12.22
N CYS A 6 -19.86 25.21 -13.50
CA CYS A 6 -20.49 23.99 -14.01
C CYS A 6 -19.50 23.14 -14.80
N ASP A 7 -19.75 21.84 -14.85
CA ASP A 7 -19.02 20.92 -15.71
C ASP A 7 -19.43 21.09 -17.18
N SER A 8 -18.80 20.29 -18.04
CA SER A 8 -19.08 20.29 -19.48
C SER A 8 -20.49 19.82 -19.88
N GLN A 9 -21.20 19.14 -18.98
CA GLN A 9 -22.58 18.68 -19.16
C GLN A 9 -23.59 19.66 -18.55
N GLY A 10 -23.12 20.79 -17.98
CA GLY A 10 -23.95 21.78 -17.31
C GLY A 10 -24.29 21.43 -15.86
N GLN A 11 -23.70 20.38 -15.29
CA GLN A 11 -23.89 20.02 -13.89
C GLN A 11 -23.15 21.01 -12.97
N LEU A 12 -23.82 21.49 -11.92
CA LEU A 12 -23.24 22.43 -10.97
C LEU A 12 -22.09 21.77 -10.17
N ILE A 13 -20.90 22.34 -10.27
CA ILE A 13 -19.72 21.98 -9.46
C ILE A 13 -19.71 22.79 -8.16
N GLY A 14 -20.05 24.08 -8.23
CA GLY A 14 -20.13 24.92 -7.04
C GLY A 14 -20.34 26.41 -7.33
N TYR A 15 -20.34 27.21 -6.26
CA TYR A 15 -20.43 28.66 -6.35
C TYR A 15 -19.05 29.29 -6.23
N ILE A 16 -18.70 30.13 -7.19
CA ILE A 16 -17.42 30.82 -7.32
C ILE A 16 -17.40 31.99 -6.33
N LYS A 17 -16.37 31.98 -5.50
CA LYS A 17 -16.02 33.09 -4.60
C LYS A 17 -15.11 34.09 -5.31
N THR A 18 -14.04 33.61 -5.94
CA THR A 18 -13.04 34.45 -6.63
C THR A 18 -12.47 33.73 -7.84
N VAL A 19 -12.10 34.49 -8.87
CA VAL A 19 -11.35 33.98 -10.04
C VAL A 19 -10.08 34.81 -10.17
N GLU A 20 -8.93 34.14 -10.11
CA GLU A 20 -7.62 34.75 -10.23
C GLU A 20 -6.96 34.29 -11.53
N LYS A 21 -6.47 35.23 -12.33
CA LYS A 21 -5.70 34.93 -13.54
C LYS A 21 -4.26 35.30 -13.28
N ASN A 22 -3.40 34.29 -13.21
CA ASN A 22 -1.99 34.52 -12.99
C ASN A 22 -1.31 34.83 -14.34
N MET A 23 -0.72 36.02 -14.43
CA MET A 23 -0.10 36.51 -15.66
C MET A 23 1.22 35.79 -15.99
N HIS A 24 1.85 35.14 -15.00
CA HIS A 24 3.16 34.51 -15.18
C HIS A 24 3.07 33.09 -15.75
N ASP A 25 2.08 32.29 -15.33
CA ASP A 25 1.89 30.91 -15.78
C ASP A 25 0.71 30.76 -16.77
N GLY A 26 -0.08 31.82 -16.96
CA GLY A 26 -1.27 31.83 -17.81
C GLY A 26 -2.46 31.04 -17.23
N LEU A 27 -2.35 30.52 -16.02
CA LEU A 27 -3.37 29.68 -15.41
C LEU A 27 -4.49 30.53 -14.81
N THR A 28 -5.72 29.99 -14.90
CA THR A 28 -6.89 30.56 -14.23
C THR A 28 -7.22 29.71 -13.00
N ARG A 29 -7.17 30.32 -11.83
CA ARG A 29 -7.55 29.72 -10.55
C ARG A 29 -8.96 30.17 -10.18
N VAL A 30 -9.80 29.21 -9.85
CA VAL A 30 -11.19 29.42 -9.43
C VAL A 30 -11.33 28.94 -7.99
N ILE A 31 -11.62 29.86 -7.09
CA ILE A 31 -11.84 29.57 -5.67
C ILE A 31 -13.34 29.51 -5.45
N LEU A 32 -13.84 28.38 -4.95
CA LEU A 32 -15.24 28.18 -4.60
C LEU A 32 -15.54 28.69 -3.19
N HIS A 33 -16.80 28.99 -2.90
CA HIS A 33 -17.25 29.37 -1.54
C HIS A 33 -17.00 28.29 -0.49
N THR A 34 -16.84 27.03 -0.90
CA THR A 34 -16.45 25.92 -0.03
C THR A 34 -14.98 25.97 0.40
N GLY A 35 -14.17 26.87 -0.17
CA GLY A 35 -12.72 26.93 0.04
C GLY A 35 -11.90 26.07 -0.93
N ASN A 36 -12.56 25.34 -1.84
CA ASN A 36 -11.86 24.54 -2.84
C ASN A 36 -11.28 25.44 -3.95
N GLU A 37 -9.98 25.27 -4.24
CA GLU A 37 -9.29 25.93 -5.34
C GLU A 37 -9.15 24.96 -6.53
N LEU A 38 -9.51 25.43 -7.72
CA LEU A 38 -9.44 24.68 -8.97
C LEU A 38 -8.63 25.46 -10.00
N THR A 39 -7.65 24.82 -10.62
CA THR A 39 -6.75 25.46 -11.59
C THR A 39 -7.02 24.95 -13.00
N PHE A 40 -7.13 25.88 -13.95
CA PHE A 40 -7.49 25.63 -15.33
C PHE A 40 -6.49 26.26 -16.30
N LEU A 41 -6.25 25.61 -17.43
CA LEU A 41 -5.42 26.14 -18.50
C LEU A 41 -6.15 27.25 -19.29
N PRO A 42 -5.41 28.09 -20.03
CA PRO A 42 -6.01 28.99 -21.01
C PRO A 42 -6.95 28.23 -21.96
N GLY A 43 -8.23 28.60 -21.97
CA GLY A 43 -9.24 28.03 -22.88
C GLY A 43 -10.06 26.86 -22.32
N ASP A 44 -9.73 26.37 -21.13
CA ASP A 44 -10.51 25.30 -20.46
C ASP A 44 -11.86 25.79 -19.93
N LEU A 45 -11.99 27.09 -19.68
CA LEU A 45 -13.19 27.71 -19.13
C LEU A 45 -13.89 28.59 -20.16
N ILE A 46 -15.21 28.54 -20.17
CA ILE A 46 -16.09 29.46 -20.90
C ILE A 46 -16.84 30.30 -19.87
N ALA A 47 -16.78 31.61 -20.01
CA ALA A 47 -17.61 32.53 -19.24
C ALA A 47 -18.88 32.87 -20.03
N ASP A 48 -20.04 32.77 -19.38
CA ASP A 48 -21.28 33.29 -19.95
C ASP A 48 -21.42 34.81 -19.71
N ARG A 49 -22.44 35.44 -20.31
CA ARG A 49 -22.73 36.88 -20.08
C ARG A 49 -23.17 37.18 -18.65
N GLY A 50 -23.51 36.16 -17.85
CA GLY A 50 -24.01 36.26 -16.48
C GLY A 50 -22.94 36.11 -15.40
N GLY A 51 -21.69 35.84 -15.77
CA GLY A 51 -20.58 35.61 -14.84
C GLY A 51 -20.43 34.15 -14.36
N ASN A 52 -21.21 33.21 -14.90
CA ASN A 52 -20.99 31.78 -14.66
C ASN A 52 -19.82 31.28 -15.51
N LEU A 53 -19.13 30.27 -15.00
CA LEU A 53 -18.07 29.56 -15.69
C LEU A 53 -18.50 28.12 -15.98
N SER A 54 -18.20 27.63 -17.17
CA SER A 54 -18.36 26.22 -17.52
C SER A 54 -17.06 25.65 -18.10
N ILE A 55 -16.80 24.37 -17.80
CA ILE A 55 -15.65 23.66 -18.37
C ILE A 55 -15.96 23.32 -19.83
N ARG A 56 -15.09 23.73 -20.74
CA ARG A 56 -15.23 23.50 -22.19
C ARG A 56 -15.03 22.01 -22.52
N TYR A 57 -15.93 21.44 -23.33
CA TYR A 57 -15.74 20.12 -23.93
C TYR A 57 -14.93 20.25 -25.24
N GLY A 58 -13.81 19.51 -25.36
CA GLY A 58 -13.11 19.27 -26.63
C GLY A 58 -12.30 20.43 -27.24
N GLY A 59 -11.05 20.61 -26.81
CA GLY A 59 -9.94 21.14 -27.62
C GLY A 59 -9.03 19.98 -28.12
N PRO A 60 -8.03 20.20 -29.01
CA PRO A 60 -7.32 19.16 -29.78
C PRO A 60 -6.48 18.13 -28.99
N ASN A 61 -6.71 17.99 -27.68
CA ASN A 61 -6.19 16.91 -26.84
C ASN A 61 -7.33 16.06 -26.22
N ALA A 62 -8.44 15.87 -26.94
CA ALA A 62 -9.54 14.95 -26.58
C ALA A 62 -9.16 13.45 -26.67
N GLY A 63 -7.92 13.11 -26.30
CA GLY A 63 -7.38 11.74 -26.22
C GLY A 63 -6.50 11.48 -24.99
N LYS A 64 -6.18 12.51 -24.19
CA LYS A 64 -5.66 12.28 -22.83
C LYS A 64 -6.77 12.62 -21.87
N LYS A 65 -7.34 11.57 -21.25
CA LYS A 65 -7.97 11.64 -19.93
C LYS A 65 -7.19 12.65 -19.10
N SER A 66 -7.73 13.86 -18.94
CA SER A 66 -7.28 14.76 -17.91
C SER A 66 -7.80 14.19 -16.60
N THR A 67 -7.16 13.13 -16.13
CA THR A 67 -6.98 12.92 -14.69
C THR A 67 -6.06 14.04 -14.21
N SER A 68 -6.57 15.26 -14.22
CA SER A 68 -5.96 16.48 -13.70
C SER A 68 -6.80 16.89 -12.48
N ALA A 69 -6.29 16.93 -11.27
CA ALA A 69 -4.95 16.77 -10.79
C ALA A 69 -5.03 16.15 -9.39
N ALA A 70 -4.09 15.26 -9.11
CA ALA A 70 -3.36 15.22 -7.86
C ALA A 70 -4.04 15.90 -6.64
N ASN A 71 -4.99 15.21 -6.01
CA ASN A 71 -4.88 15.04 -4.56
C ASN A 71 -3.72 14.05 -4.30
N THR A 72 -2.52 14.32 -4.84
CA THR A 72 -1.31 13.68 -4.39
C THR A 72 -0.98 14.38 -3.10
N ALA A 73 -1.72 14.06 -2.04
CA ALA A 73 -1.42 14.65 -0.75
C ALA A 73 0.07 14.37 -0.50
N ALA A 74 0.83 15.40 -0.19
CA ALA A 74 2.28 15.28 -0.07
C ALA A 74 2.62 14.20 0.95
N ILE A 75 3.79 13.59 0.80
CA ILE A 75 4.33 12.73 1.85
C ILE A 75 4.49 13.63 3.08
N LYS A 76 3.75 13.31 4.14
CA LYS A 76 3.84 13.99 5.43
C LYS A 76 4.96 13.39 6.25
N ASP A 77 5.03 12.06 6.28
CA ASP A 77 6.02 11.33 7.07
C ASP A 77 6.20 9.90 6.52
N VAL A 78 7.38 9.32 6.71
CA VAL A 78 7.72 7.96 6.30
C VAL A 78 8.41 7.23 7.44
N ILE A 79 7.83 6.10 7.85
CA ILE A 79 8.39 5.22 8.86
C ILE A 79 8.89 3.95 8.17
N PHE A 80 10.20 3.68 8.31
CA PHE A 80 10.83 2.44 7.90
C PHE A 80 10.97 1.52 9.12
N ALA A 81 10.07 0.55 9.24
CA ALA A 81 10.03 -0.40 10.34
C ALA A 81 10.07 -1.81 9.76
N PRO A 82 11.25 -2.39 9.50
CA PRO A 82 11.38 -3.71 8.88
C PRO A 82 10.44 -4.73 9.53
N PRO A 83 9.65 -5.48 8.74
CA PRO A 83 9.65 -5.60 7.28
C PRO A 83 8.71 -4.62 6.55
N ALA A 84 8.19 -3.57 7.19
CA ALA A 84 7.18 -2.67 6.63
C ALA A 84 7.70 -1.25 6.38
N THR A 85 7.12 -0.61 5.36
CA THR A 85 7.24 0.83 5.10
C THR A 85 5.85 1.44 5.24
N ILE A 86 5.75 2.46 6.08
CA ILE A 86 4.50 3.19 6.36
C ILE A 86 4.68 4.62 5.86
N VAL A 87 3.79 5.07 4.99
CA VAL A 87 3.79 6.46 4.49
C VAL A 87 2.52 7.13 4.96
N TYR A 88 2.68 8.25 5.67
CA TYR A 88 1.61 9.16 6.02
C TYR A 88 1.51 10.25 4.97
N TRP A 89 0.28 10.58 4.63
CA TRP A 89 -0.02 11.55 3.58
C TRP A 89 -0.67 12.80 4.18
N SER A 90 -0.52 13.94 3.50
CA SER A 90 -1.04 15.22 4.00
C SER A 90 -2.56 15.30 4.06
N ASP A 91 -3.29 14.35 3.44
CA ASP A 91 -4.75 14.20 3.52
C ASP A 91 -5.20 13.36 4.72
N GLY A 92 -4.27 12.95 5.60
CA GLY A 92 -4.56 12.11 6.76
C GLY A 92 -4.67 10.61 6.44
N SER A 93 -4.61 10.21 5.18
CA SER A 93 -4.54 8.80 4.80
C SER A 93 -3.14 8.22 5.09
N LYS A 94 -3.05 6.89 5.12
CA LYS A 94 -1.77 6.18 5.24
C LYS A 94 -1.69 5.02 4.27
N THR A 95 -0.48 4.71 3.82
CA THR A 95 -0.18 3.53 3.02
C THR A 95 0.85 2.67 3.73
N ILE A 96 0.54 1.38 3.83
CA ILE A 96 1.43 0.38 4.42
C ILE A 96 1.78 -0.61 3.31
N VAL A 97 3.09 -0.82 3.13
CA VAL A 97 3.66 -1.86 2.28
C VAL A 97 4.53 -2.74 3.14
N LYS A 98 4.46 -4.05 2.92
CA LYS A 98 5.24 -5.04 3.66
C LYS A 98 6.13 -5.78 2.67
N CYS A 99 7.40 -5.94 3.04
CA CYS A 99 8.34 -6.78 2.34
C CYS A 99 7.94 -8.25 2.52
N SER A 100 8.23 -9.09 1.51
CA SER A 100 7.95 -10.53 1.58
C SER A 100 9.00 -11.22 2.45
N GLU A 101 8.67 -12.38 3.03
CA GLU A 101 9.60 -13.19 3.86
C GLU A 101 10.93 -13.56 3.17
N LYS A 102 10.99 -13.45 1.84
CA LYS A 102 12.14 -13.83 1.00
C LYS A 102 12.85 -12.64 0.37
N ASP A 103 12.31 -11.45 0.53
CA ASP A 103 12.87 -10.22 -0.04
C ASP A 103 13.64 -9.49 1.07
N VAL A 104 14.88 -9.08 0.80
CA VAL A 104 15.64 -8.18 1.69
C VAL A 104 14.91 -6.84 1.76
N PHE A 105 14.67 -6.35 2.98
CA PHE A 105 14.02 -5.06 3.18
C PHE A 105 14.88 -3.94 2.58
N ASP A 106 14.28 -3.18 1.69
CA ASP A 106 14.90 -2.06 1.00
C ASP A 106 14.01 -0.83 1.21
N PRO A 107 14.46 0.17 1.97
CA PRO A 107 13.68 1.37 2.28
C PRO A 107 13.20 2.11 1.03
N GLU A 108 14.04 2.24 0.01
CA GLU A 108 13.72 2.97 -1.22
C GLU A 108 12.67 2.25 -2.03
N LYS A 109 12.80 0.93 -2.18
CA LYS A 109 11.79 0.09 -2.84
C LYS A 109 10.49 0.10 -2.07
N GLY A 110 10.54 0.05 -0.74
CA GLY A 110 9.37 0.15 0.13
C GLY A 110 8.61 1.47 -0.07
N LEU A 111 9.33 2.59 -0.14
CA LEU A 111 8.75 3.91 -0.39
C LEU A 111 8.18 4.04 -1.80
N ALA A 112 8.93 3.62 -2.83
CA ALA A 112 8.47 3.64 -4.22
C ALA A 112 7.19 2.80 -4.39
N MET A 113 7.13 1.65 -3.73
CA MET A 113 5.95 0.78 -3.74
C MET A 113 4.76 1.40 -3.02
N ALA A 114 4.97 2.14 -1.93
CA ALA A 114 3.91 2.83 -1.22
C ALA A 114 3.31 3.98 -2.07
N ILE A 115 4.16 4.72 -2.79
CA ILE A 115 3.74 5.74 -3.74
C ILE A 115 2.94 5.10 -4.89
N ALA A 116 3.46 4.02 -5.49
CA ALA A 116 2.77 3.30 -6.56
C ALA A 116 1.41 2.75 -6.12
N LYS A 117 1.34 2.16 -4.92
CA LYS A 117 0.10 1.64 -4.33
C LYS A 117 -0.95 2.73 -4.13
N ARG A 118 -0.52 3.94 -3.78
CA ARG A 118 -1.43 5.09 -3.66
C ARG A 118 -1.91 5.58 -5.03
N CYS A 119 -0.99 5.78 -5.97
CA CYS A 119 -1.31 6.25 -7.31
C CYS A 119 -2.23 5.27 -8.07
N GLY A 120 -2.01 3.97 -7.92
CA GLY A 120 -2.78 2.93 -8.62
C GLY A 120 -4.05 2.47 -7.88
N GLY A 121 -4.34 3.04 -6.70
CA GLY A 121 -5.46 2.65 -5.85
C GLY A 121 -5.23 1.31 -5.11
N ASN A 122 -5.86 1.18 -3.94
CA ASN A 122 -5.68 0.03 -3.04
C ASN A 122 -6.34 -1.29 -3.53
N LYS A 123 -6.62 -1.43 -4.84
CA LYS A 123 -7.23 -2.62 -5.46
C LYS A 123 -6.21 -3.66 -5.94
N GLY A 124 -4.91 -3.41 -5.74
CA GLY A 124 -3.83 -4.32 -6.15
C GLY A 124 -3.57 -4.36 -7.67
N SER A 125 -4.26 -3.53 -8.45
CA SER A 125 -4.08 -3.36 -9.91
C SER A 125 -2.66 -2.93 -10.27
N TYR A 126 -2.06 -2.04 -9.48
CA TYR A 126 -0.71 -1.51 -9.70
C TYR A 126 0.35 -2.62 -9.77
N TYR A 127 0.21 -3.68 -8.96
CA TYR A 127 1.16 -4.78 -8.94
C TYR A 127 1.10 -5.60 -10.23
N LYS A 128 -0.11 -5.86 -10.75
CA LYS A 128 -0.31 -6.56 -12.03
C LYS A 128 0.25 -5.76 -13.20
N GLU A 129 0.08 -4.45 -13.18
CA GLU A 129 0.61 -3.58 -14.23
C GLU A 129 2.14 -3.57 -14.25
N ILE A 130 2.78 -3.44 -13.09
CA ILE A 130 4.24 -3.54 -12.96
C ILE A 130 4.72 -4.92 -13.45
N GLN A 131 4.06 -6.01 -13.05
CA GLN A 131 4.41 -7.36 -13.50
C GLN A 131 4.31 -7.51 -15.02
N ASN A 132 3.21 -7.04 -15.62
CA ASN A 132 3.01 -7.10 -17.07
C ASN A 132 4.14 -6.38 -17.83
N TRP A 133 4.60 -5.22 -17.35
CA TRP A 133 5.70 -4.49 -17.99
C TRP A 133 7.05 -5.19 -17.81
N VAL A 134 7.30 -5.79 -16.64
CA VAL A 134 8.51 -6.60 -16.42
C VAL A 134 8.53 -7.82 -17.33
N GLU A 135 7.42 -8.54 -17.46
CA GLU A 135 7.29 -9.69 -18.37
C GLU A 135 7.52 -9.30 -19.83
N LYS A 136 6.91 -8.19 -20.29
CA LYS A 136 7.10 -7.66 -21.64
C LYS A 136 8.55 -7.23 -21.91
N SER A 137 9.29 -6.80 -20.91
CA SER A 137 10.66 -6.32 -21.08
C SER A 137 11.66 -7.41 -21.45
N GLY A 138 11.30 -8.69 -21.29
CA GLY A 138 12.21 -9.83 -21.53
C GLY A 138 13.40 -9.91 -20.58
N LYS A 139 13.54 -8.97 -19.65
CA LYS A 139 14.63 -8.94 -18.67
C LYS A 139 14.37 -9.99 -17.59
N LYS A 140 15.18 -11.05 -17.57
CA LYS A 140 15.23 -12.00 -16.45
C LYS A 140 15.96 -11.33 -15.29
N TYR A 141 15.22 -10.72 -14.39
CA TYR A 141 15.79 -10.29 -13.12
C TYR A 141 16.03 -11.53 -12.24
N PRO A 142 17.26 -11.74 -11.74
CA PRO A 142 17.52 -12.78 -10.75
C PRO A 142 16.83 -12.36 -9.45
N GLY A 143 15.58 -12.77 -9.24
CA GLY A 143 14.90 -12.42 -8.00
C GLY A 143 13.43 -12.79 -7.85
N LYS A 144 12.63 -12.96 -8.91
CA LYS A 144 11.21 -13.35 -8.73
C LYS A 144 10.76 -14.41 -9.72
N THR A 145 10.70 -15.66 -9.25
CA THR A 145 9.79 -16.64 -9.85
C THR A 145 8.38 -16.18 -9.57
N ALA A 146 7.69 -15.74 -10.63
CA ALA A 146 6.27 -15.52 -10.65
C ALA A 146 5.54 -16.76 -10.10
N THR A 147 4.57 -16.55 -9.23
CA THR A 147 3.16 -16.97 -9.38
C THR A 147 2.54 -16.83 -7.99
N GLN A 148 1.49 -16.02 -7.86
CA GLN A 148 0.47 -16.25 -6.83
C GLN A 148 -0.25 -17.56 -7.17
N LYS A 149 0.45 -18.69 -7.05
CA LYS A 149 -0.18 -19.95 -6.68
C LYS A 149 -0.28 -19.89 -5.16
N LYS A 150 -1.31 -20.50 -4.57
CA LYS A 150 -1.18 -21.06 -3.21
C LYS A 150 0.07 -21.91 -3.23
N ALA A 151 1.21 -21.32 -2.89
CA ALA A 151 2.47 -22.02 -2.88
C ALA A 151 2.45 -22.79 -1.57
N ALA A 152 2.37 -24.12 -1.68
CA ALA A 152 2.89 -25.00 -0.65
C ALA A 152 4.20 -24.38 -0.13
N PRO A 153 4.39 -24.29 1.21
CA PRO A 153 5.49 -23.54 1.79
C PRO A 153 6.78 -24.06 1.18
N LYS A 154 7.43 -23.22 0.36
CA LYS A 154 8.79 -23.49 -0.12
C LYS A 154 9.66 -23.57 1.12
N SER A 155 10.02 -24.79 1.51
CA SER A 155 10.80 -25.13 2.69
C SER A 155 12.09 -24.31 2.69
N ASN A 156 12.14 -23.33 3.58
CA ASN A 156 13.41 -22.84 4.06
C ASN A 156 13.93 -23.94 5.00
N PRO A 157 15.17 -24.46 4.84
CA PRO A 157 15.70 -25.52 5.70
C PRO A 157 15.52 -25.19 7.19
N ASP A 158 15.75 -23.93 7.57
CA ASP A 158 15.58 -23.46 8.95
C ASP A 158 14.11 -23.41 9.40
N ARG A 159 13.17 -23.15 8.46
CA ARG A 159 11.73 -23.14 8.75
C ARG A 159 11.18 -24.55 8.95
N GLU A 160 11.64 -25.54 8.18
CA GLU A 160 11.24 -26.93 8.40
C GLU A 160 11.85 -27.49 9.68
N SER A 161 13.11 -27.15 9.98
CA SER A 161 13.74 -27.47 11.27
C SER A 161 12.98 -26.85 12.46
N MET A 162 12.60 -25.57 12.38
CA MET A 162 11.76 -24.91 13.40
C MET A 162 10.40 -25.58 13.55
N LYS A 163 9.70 -25.88 12.45
CA LYS A 163 8.41 -26.59 12.52
C LYS A 163 8.53 -27.95 13.19
N LYS A 164 9.60 -28.69 12.89
CA LYS A 164 9.87 -29.99 13.50
C LYS A 164 10.09 -29.87 15.01
N LEU A 165 10.88 -28.88 15.45
CA LEU A 165 11.11 -28.62 16.88
C LEU A 165 9.82 -28.20 17.61
N ILE A 166 9.01 -27.34 17.01
CA ILE A 166 7.71 -26.94 17.58
C ILE A 166 6.76 -28.14 17.69
N SER A 167 6.70 -29.00 16.67
CA SER A 167 5.88 -30.23 16.72
C SER A 167 6.33 -31.13 17.86
N LYS A 168 7.64 -31.34 18.01
CA LYS A 168 8.21 -32.17 19.06
C LYS A 168 7.92 -31.61 20.46
N THR A 169 8.08 -30.29 20.65
CA THR A 169 7.75 -29.62 21.92
C THR A 169 6.28 -29.79 22.29
N ASN A 170 5.37 -29.73 21.31
CA ASN A 170 3.94 -29.95 21.53
C ASN A 170 3.61 -31.40 21.89
N GLU A 171 4.31 -32.38 21.29
CA GLU A 171 4.18 -33.78 21.66
C GLU A 171 4.60 -33.99 23.12
N ASP A 172 5.75 -33.45 23.53
CA ASP A 172 6.26 -33.57 24.90
C ASP A 172 5.35 -32.87 25.92
N TRP A 173 4.76 -31.73 25.56
CA TRP A 173 3.74 -31.07 26.38
C TRP A 173 2.49 -31.96 26.56
N ASN A 174 2.02 -32.61 25.50
CA ASN A 174 0.85 -33.49 25.59
C ASN A 174 1.14 -34.74 26.43
N GLU A 175 2.34 -35.33 26.33
CA GLU A 175 2.75 -36.45 27.19
C GLU A 175 2.88 -36.01 28.65
N PHE A 176 3.40 -34.81 28.91
CA PHE A 176 3.40 -34.23 30.26
C PHE A 176 1.98 -34.08 30.82
N LEU A 177 1.03 -33.59 30.02
CA LEU A 177 -0.37 -33.47 30.45
C LEU A 177 -1.03 -34.83 30.72
N LYS A 178 -0.73 -35.87 29.92
CA LYS A 178 -1.22 -37.23 30.17
C LYS A 178 -0.65 -37.81 31.46
N ALA A 179 0.65 -37.66 31.71
CA ALA A 179 1.29 -38.10 32.95
C ALA A 179 0.67 -37.39 34.17
N CYS A 180 0.38 -36.09 34.04
CA CYS A 180 -0.33 -35.32 35.06
C CYS A 180 -1.75 -35.84 35.33
N ALA A 181 -2.48 -36.26 34.29
CA ALA A 181 -3.82 -36.84 34.44
C ALA A 181 -3.80 -38.23 35.10
N ASN A 182 -2.70 -38.98 34.92
CA ASN A 182 -2.53 -40.33 35.46
C ASN A 182 -1.92 -40.36 36.87
N ASN A 183 -1.55 -39.21 37.45
CA ASN A 183 -0.82 -39.10 38.71
C ASN A 183 0.51 -39.92 38.76
N ASP A 184 1.13 -40.16 37.61
CA ASP A 184 2.44 -40.83 37.55
C ASP A 184 3.56 -39.81 37.76
N ASN A 185 4.00 -39.67 39.02
CA ASN A 185 5.04 -38.72 39.41
C ASN A 185 6.40 -39.00 38.74
N THR A 186 6.69 -40.26 38.42
CA THR A 186 7.95 -40.65 37.78
C THR A 186 7.97 -40.27 36.30
N GLU A 187 6.88 -40.57 35.59
CA GLU A 187 6.67 -40.21 34.19
C GLU A 187 6.56 -38.69 34.03
N LEU A 188 5.94 -38.01 34.99
CA LEU A 188 5.83 -36.55 35.02
C LEU A 188 7.20 -35.87 35.08
N LEU A 189 8.10 -36.33 35.96
CA LEU A 189 9.47 -35.79 36.06
C LEU A 189 10.29 -36.05 34.79
N LEU A 190 10.14 -37.23 34.18
CA LEU A 190 10.80 -37.55 32.91
C LEU A 190 10.31 -36.64 31.78
N ASN A 191 8.99 -36.46 31.65
CA ASN A 191 8.38 -35.62 30.63
C ASN A 191 8.69 -34.13 30.83
N MET A 192 8.79 -33.65 32.08
CA MET A 192 9.26 -32.28 32.37
C MET A 192 10.70 -32.05 31.91
N ASN A 193 11.60 -33.00 32.14
CA ASN A 193 12.99 -32.89 31.71
C ASN A 193 13.11 -32.88 30.18
N ALA A 194 12.35 -33.75 29.50
CA ALA A 194 12.29 -33.79 28.04
C ALA A 194 11.79 -32.46 27.46
N LEU A 195 10.64 -31.97 27.95
CA LEU A 195 10.08 -30.68 27.54
C LEU A 195 11.05 -29.51 27.78
N THR A 196 11.74 -29.51 28.93
CA THR A 196 12.72 -28.47 29.28
C THR A 196 13.91 -28.48 28.31
N ALA A 197 14.37 -29.65 27.89
CA ALA A 197 15.45 -29.77 26.91
C ALA A 197 15.03 -29.25 25.53
N ASP A 198 13.83 -29.62 25.06
CA ASP A 198 13.29 -29.19 23.77
C ASP A 198 13.03 -27.68 23.72
N LEU A 199 12.53 -27.08 24.80
CA LEU A 199 12.35 -25.64 24.91
C LEU A 199 13.68 -24.87 24.83
N LYS A 200 14.75 -25.39 25.44
CA LYS A 200 16.09 -24.77 25.34
C LYS A 200 16.64 -24.84 23.91
N ILE A 201 16.42 -25.96 23.21
CA ILE A 201 16.83 -26.10 21.81
C ILE A 201 16.04 -25.12 20.93
N LEU A 202 14.74 -24.98 21.18
CA LEU A 202 13.89 -24.01 20.47
C LEU A 202 14.34 -22.57 20.72
N GLU A 203 14.66 -22.21 21.96
CA GLU A 203 15.18 -20.88 22.33
C GLU A 203 16.51 -20.57 21.61
N ILE A 204 17.43 -21.53 21.54
CA ILE A 204 18.70 -21.37 20.82
C ILE A 204 18.45 -21.13 19.33
N GLU A 205 17.53 -21.87 18.70
CA GLU A 205 17.26 -21.74 17.26
C GLU A 205 16.49 -20.44 16.93
N ILE A 206 15.70 -19.89 17.85
CA ILE A 206 15.03 -18.59 17.68
C ILE A 206 16.03 -17.42 17.77
N ASN A 207 17.05 -17.54 18.62
CA ASN A 207 18.05 -16.50 18.87
C ASN A 207 19.24 -16.52 17.91
N LYS A 208 19.28 -17.49 17.00
CA LYS A 208 20.31 -17.70 15.98
C LYS A 208 20.05 -16.86 14.73
#